data_AF-A0A7M5UPM8-F1
#
_entry.id   AF-A0A7M5UPM8-F1
#
_cell.length_a   1.000
_cell.length_b   1.000
_cell.length_c   1.000
_cell.angle_alpha   90.00
_cell.angle_beta   90.00
_cell.angle_gamma   90.00
#
_symmetry.space_group_name_H-M   'P 1'
#
loop_
_entity.id
_entity.type
_entity.pdbx_description
1 polymer ?
#
loop_
_entity_poly.entity_id
_entity_poly.type
_entity_poly.pdbx_seq_one_letter_code
_entity_poly.pdbx_strand_id
1 'polypeptide(L)'
;MIEKNEEKDRKIIDKTFSHLIDEEGNNHKTSRVMKLAIPGLDTVKEITNILSKEECQAVIEGTSTCKEGFSRPSAFSPKDRDCHRIHTVDKTMSEIMMPRLRPYLPEIVKIDGVRWQLSRFTHHWRYVRYYPGGHFSPHYDGVKMSSEPVPCLSVFTLQIYLNGIEDFTGGATRFYPDFEPDRKPSQEIPYGHVSKLFDDKLSMISFDKEKCRRHDVLPEEGKALLFNHALNTLHDGGPVLTGTKYIMRGDILYTALPEDIHLLPTITSSVEDSELSSRHWCPFAAAKHGTRNHIGEVWYCVCAEDQHGADVEKKERCWTEGFGEETKHEKPRRAVQENVKQPKALVLISGKRASGKDYIANKINVALQQANLNVHRAALGNINKELYAESVGIDVNRLLTDRAFKERHRIAMIQHHANKNEEDPEWCVKEVMSKAETSDILLLSDLRTLENLAWFQKQGIPTALIRINASDEARRKRGWEACDVKDNLKTEVDLDEFTGWTAFWDNSDGTDAGHQVLNEWIEHTVVPRVLSATVDSL
;
A
#
# COMPACT_ATOMS: atom_id res chain seq x y z
N MET A 1 49.98 -2.92 -20.86
CA MET A 1 48.76 -3.40 -21.55
C MET A 1 47.74 -3.94 -20.54
N ILE A 2 47.42 -3.17 -19.49
CA ILE A 2 46.29 -3.46 -18.59
C ILE A 2 45.64 -2.10 -18.29
N GLU A 3 45.09 -1.51 -19.34
CA GLU A 3 44.25 -0.31 -19.31
C GLU A 3 43.21 -0.57 -20.39
N LYS A 4 42.06 -1.15 -20.03
CA LYS A 4 40.81 -1.16 -20.84
C LYS A 4 39.61 -1.94 -20.30
N ASN A 5 39.52 -2.30 -19.00
CA ASN A 5 38.38 -3.10 -18.53
C ASN A 5 37.62 -2.60 -17.28
N GLU A 6 37.83 -1.38 -16.82
CA GLU A 6 37.15 -0.86 -15.61
C GLU A 6 35.96 0.08 -15.87
N GLU A 7 35.58 0.34 -17.13
CA GLU A 7 34.60 1.39 -17.47
C GLU A 7 33.19 0.87 -17.85
N LYS A 8 32.82 -0.36 -17.46
CA LYS A 8 31.53 -0.98 -17.85
C LYS A 8 30.54 -1.23 -16.72
N ASP A 9 30.74 -0.63 -15.56
CA ASP A 9 29.75 -0.66 -14.49
C ASP A 9 28.75 0.50 -14.58
N ARG A 10 27.52 0.14 -14.97
CA ARG A 10 26.22 0.74 -14.60
C ARG A 10 26.17 2.28 -14.54
N LYS A 11 26.02 2.93 -15.69
CA LYS A 11 25.48 4.30 -15.71
C LYS A 11 24.04 4.26 -15.22
N ILE A 12 23.80 4.89 -14.07
CA ILE A 12 22.47 5.35 -13.69
C ILE A 12 22.10 6.44 -14.68
N ILE A 13 20.93 6.31 -15.29
CA ILE A 13 20.54 7.15 -16.41
C ILE A 13 19.71 8.30 -15.85
N ASP A 14 20.05 9.52 -16.24
CA ASP A 14 19.39 10.77 -15.88
C ASP A 14 18.03 10.98 -16.61
N LYS A 15 17.47 9.90 -17.19
CA LYS A 15 16.19 9.93 -17.89
C LYS A 15 15.08 9.52 -16.95
N THR A 16 14.11 10.41 -16.78
CA THR A 16 12.86 10.16 -16.10
C THR A 16 11.82 9.64 -17.10
N PHE A 17 10.94 8.76 -16.65
CA PHE A 17 9.78 8.27 -17.39
C PHE A 17 8.47 8.81 -16.80
N SER A 18 8.56 9.67 -15.78
CA SER A 18 7.43 10.32 -15.10
C SER A 18 6.50 11.08 -16.05
N HIS A 19 7.04 11.75 -17.06
CA HIS A 19 6.28 12.49 -18.08
C HIS A 19 5.37 11.61 -18.95
N LEU A 20 5.48 10.28 -18.85
CA LEU A 20 4.71 9.31 -19.63
C LEU A 20 3.48 8.81 -18.86
N ILE A 21 3.29 9.23 -17.61
CA ILE A 21 2.16 8.85 -16.77
C ILE A 21 1.42 10.08 -16.25
N ASP A 22 0.12 9.95 -16.02
CA ASP A 22 -0.73 11.05 -15.57
C ASP A 22 -0.46 11.37 -14.09
N GLU A 23 -0.30 12.65 -13.73
CA GLU A 23 -0.05 13.07 -12.35
C GLU A 23 -1.23 12.75 -11.42
N GLU A 24 -2.46 12.96 -11.90
CA GLU A 24 -3.66 12.78 -11.09
C GLU A 24 -4.20 11.34 -11.19
N GLY A 25 -3.75 10.58 -12.19
CA GLY A 25 -4.37 9.31 -12.58
C GLY A 25 -5.85 9.48 -12.94
N ASN A 26 -6.24 10.69 -13.36
CA ASN A 26 -7.63 11.12 -13.57
C ASN A 26 -8.21 10.62 -14.89
N ASN A 27 -7.39 10.15 -15.83
CA ASN A 27 -7.88 9.57 -17.09
C ASN A 27 -8.46 8.14 -16.95
N HIS A 28 -8.51 7.57 -15.75
CA HIS A 28 -8.74 6.14 -15.58
C HIS A 28 -10.15 5.83 -15.06
N LYS A 29 -11.10 5.59 -15.98
CA LYS A 29 -12.45 5.05 -15.70
C LYS A 29 -12.43 3.56 -15.33
N THR A 30 -11.48 3.11 -14.52
CA THR A 30 -11.40 1.70 -14.11
C THR A 30 -11.16 1.59 -12.61
N SER A 31 -12.00 0.79 -11.95
CA SER A 31 -11.93 0.55 -10.52
C SER A 31 -10.60 -0.11 -10.15
N ARG A 32 -9.92 0.45 -9.14
CA ARG A 32 -8.78 -0.22 -8.50
C ARG A 32 -9.29 -1.21 -7.46
N VAL A 33 -8.88 -2.46 -7.60
CA VAL A 33 -9.20 -3.51 -6.62
C VAL A 33 -7.91 -3.97 -5.98
N MET A 34 -7.89 -3.95 -4.65
CA MET A 34 -6.85 -4.59 -3.85
C MET A 34 -7.37 -5.91 -3.30
N LYS A 35 -6.53 -6.95 -3.35
CA LYS A 35 -6.75 -8.23 -2.69
C LYS A 35 -5.48 -8.73 -2.01
N LEU A 36 -5.63 -9.54 -0.97
CA LEU A 36 -4.53 -10.28 -0.37
C LEU A 36 -4.22 -11.50 -1.25
N ALA A 37 -2.98 -11.63 -1.72
CA ALA A 37 -2.59 -12.73 -2.60
C ALA A 37 -2.54 -14.07 -1.86
N ILE A 38 -2.27 -14.03 -0.56
CA ILE A 38 -2.10 -15.20 0.30
C ILE A 38 -3.09 -15.07 1.46
N PRO A 39 -4.10 -15.96 1.58
CA PRO A 39 -5.01 -15.95 2.72
C PRO A 39 -4.25 -16.05 4.05
N GLY A 40 -4.67 -15.26 5.03
CA GLY A 40 -4.10 -15.19 6.37
C GLY A 40 -2.84 -14.34 6.47
N LEU A 41 -2.33 -13.75 5.38
CA LEU A 41 -1.11 -12.94 5.37
C LEU A 41 -1.31 -11.61 4.65
N ASP A 42 -0.91 -10.50 5.28
CA ASP A 42 -0.85 -9.16 4.65
C ASP A 42 0.47 -8.87 3.92
N THR A 43 1.31 -9.91 3.78
CA THR A 43 2.67 -9.77 3.24
C THR A 43 2.69 -9.54 1.74
N VAL A 44 1.63 -9.89 1.01
CA VAL A 44 1.54 -9.73 -0.45
C VAL A 44 0.15 -9.22 -0.84
N LYS A 45 0.12 -8.04 -1.45
CA LYS A 45 -1.08 -7.38 -1.95
C LYS A 45 -1.04 -7.30 -3.48
N GLU A 46 -2.13 -7.68 -4.14
CA GLU A 46 -2.34 -7.45 -5.57
C GLU A 46 -3.26 -6.25 -5.75
N ILE A 47 -2.87 -5.30 -6.60
CA ILE A 47 -3.62 -4.07 -6.88
C ILE A 47 -3.80 -3.97 -8.39
N THR A 48 -5.04 -4.02 -8.87
CA THR A 48 -5.33 -3.86 -10.30
C THR A 48 -5.35 -2.38 -10.70
N ASN A 49 -5.02 -2.10 -11.96
CA ASN A 49 -5.13 -0.75 -12.56
C ASN A 49 -4.38 0.34 -11.78
N ILE A 50 -3.17 0.03 -11.29
CA ILE A 50 -2.31 1.08 -10.71
C ILE A 50 -1.75 1.99 -11.80
N LEU A 51 -1.47 1.41 -12.97
CA LEU A 51 -1.20 2.07 -14.23
C LEU A 51 -2.26 1.64 -15.25
N SER A 52 -2.65 2.52 -16.17
CA SER A 52 -3.46 2.11 -17.31
C SER A 52 -2.64 1.38 -18.37
N LYS A 53 -3.32 0.81 -19.36
CA LYS A 53 -2.68 0.19 -20.51
C LYS A 53 -1.85 1.20 -21.30
N GLU A 54 -2.38 2.41 -21.47
CA GLU A 54 -1.70 3.51 -22.16
C GLU A 54 -0.44 3.95 -21.41
N GLU A 55 -0.52 4.08 -20.08
CA GLU A 55 0.66 4.38 -19.24
C GLU A 55 1.70 3.26 -19.31
N CYS A 56 1.27 2.00 -19.27
CA CYS A 56 2.15 0.84 -19.39
C CYS A 56 2.89 0.82 -20.73
N GLN A 57 2.16 1.01 -21.83
CA GLN A 57 2.71 1.05 -23.17
C GLN A 57 3.67 2.24 -23.36
N ALA A 58 3.30 3.43 -22.85
CA ALA A 58 4.16 4.60 -22.90
C ALA A 58 5.49 4.35 -22.17
N VAL A 59 5.46 3.73 -20.98
CA VAL A 59 6.68 3.33 -20.26
C VAL A 59 7.52 2.33 -21.06
N ILE A 60 6.90 1.31 -21.68
CA ILE A 60 7.63 0.35 -22.53
C ILE A 60 8.31 1.04 -23.72
N GLU A 61 7.61 1.93 -24.42
CA GLU A 61 8.15 2.70 -25.55
C GLU A 61 9.27 3.64 -25.10
N GLY A 62 9.09 4.33 -23.98
CA GLY A 62 10.11 5.17 -23.34
C GLY A 62 11.39 4.38 -23.05
N THR A 63 11.27 3.17 -22.47
CA THR A 63 12.44 2.32 -22.19
C THR A 63 13.13 1.84 -23.48
N SER A 64 12.39 1.68 -24.58
CA SER A 64 12.93 1.23 -25.87
C SER A 64 13.69 2.34 -26.62
N THR A 65 13.34 3.61 -26.36
CA THR A 65 14.02 4.80 -26.94
C THR A 65 15.16 5.33 -26.05
N CYS A 66 15.41 4.67 -24.91
CA CYS A 66 16.53 4.98 -24.02
C CYS A 66 17.87 4.68 -24.71
N LYS A 67 18.80 5.64 -24.72
CA LYS A 67 20.06 5.56 -25.50
C LYS A 67 21.01 4.52 -24.92
N GLU A 68 21.05 4.43 -23.61
CA GLU A 68 21.84 3.48 -22.84
C GLU A 68 21.26 2.06 -22.96
N GLY A 69 19.94 1.98 -23.18
CA GLY A 69 19.23 0.75 -23.45
C GLY A 69 19.26 -0.25 -22.31
N PHE A 70 18.61 -1.37 -22.55
CA PHE A 70 18.55 -2.50 -21.62
C PHE A 70 19.87 -3.26 -21.57
N SER A 71 20.40 -3.49 -20.37
CA SER A 71 21.66 -4.24 -20.15
C SER A 71 21.46 -5.43 -19.20
N ARG A 72 22.31 -6.45 -19.31
CA ARG A 72 22.32 -7.59 -18.38
C ARG A 72 22.88 -7.18 -17.01
N PRO A 73 22.23 -7.54 -15.89
CA PRO A 73 22.79 -7.33 -14.57
C PRO A 73 24.09 -8.13 -14.38
N SER A 74 25.23 -7.44 -14.22
CA SER A 74 26.55 -8.07 -14.04
C SER A 74 26.72 -8.84 -12.71
N ALA A 75 25.89 -8.53 -11.69
CA ALA A 75 26.03 -9.10 -10.35
C ALA A 75 25.42 -10.50 -10.18
N PHE A 76 24.78 -11.04 -11.21
CA PHE A 76 24.09 -12.32 -11.13
C PHE A 76 24.56 -13.26 -12.23
N SER A 77 24.66 -14.55 -11.91
CA SER A 77 24.85 -15.56 -12.96
C SER A 77 23.56 -15.71 -13.78
N PRO A 78 23.63 -16.10 -15.06
CA PRO A 78 22.44 -16.36 -15.87
C PRO A 78 21.53 -17.48 -15.34
N LYS A 79 22.03 -18.33 -14.43
CA LYS A 79 21.22 -19.36 -13.75
C LYS A 79 20.38 -18.79 -12.61
N ASP A 80 20.87 -17.72 -11.97
CA ASP A 80 20.16 -17.08 -10.87
C ASP A 80 19.18 -16.05 -11.41
N ARG A 81 19.60 -15.31 -12.45
CA ARG A 81 18.80 -14.26 -13.05
C ARG A 81 19.19 -14.04 -14.49
N ASP A 82 18.24 -14.26 -15.39
CA ASP A 82 18.37 -13.92 -16.81
C ASP A 82 17.30 -12.90 -17.20
N CYS A 83 17.74 -11.65 -17.30
CA CYS A 83 16.90 -10.52 -17.68
C CYS A 83 17.78 -9.39 -18.21
N HIS A 84 17.18 -8.43 -18.91
CA HIS A 84 17.82 -7.13 -19.13
C HIS A 84 17.10 -6.05 -18.33
N ARG A 85 17.84 -5.06 -17.82
CA ARG A 85 17.26 -3.96 -17.04
C ARG A 85 17.81 -2.58 -17.44
N ILE A 86 17.00 -1.58 -17.13
CA ILE A 86 17.35 -0.15 -17.06
C ILE A 86 17.16 0.28 -15.61
N HIS A 87 18.06 1.08 -15.07
CA HIS A 87 17.96 1.66 -13.74
C HIS A 87 18.06 3.19 -13.84
N THR A 88 17.04 3.88 -13.35
CA THR A 88 16.96 5.34 -13.34
C THR A 88 16.82 5.90 -11.91
N VAL A 89 17.09 7.20 -11.78
CA VAL A 89 16.64 8.01 -10.63
C VAL A 89 15.48 8.86 -11.14
N ASP A 90 14.29 8.70 -10.60
CA ASP A 90 13.10 9.44 -11.02
C ASP A 90 12.26 9.84 -9.81
N LYS A 91 12.55 11.04 -9.30
CA LYS A 91 11.84 11.63 -8.17
C LYS A 91 10.39 11.93 -8.54
N THR A 92 10.12 12.48 -9.71
CA THR A 92 8.76 12.81 -10.17
C THR A 92 7.90 11.55 -10.29
N MET A 93 8.42 10.45 -10.85
CA MET A 93 7.70 9.17 -10.88
C MET A 93 7.37 8.68 -9.48
N SER A 94 8.29 8.88 -8.53
CA SER A 94 8.08 8.54 -7.12
C SER A 94 6.95 9.37 -6.50
N GLU A 95 6.90 10.66 -6.79
CA GLU A 95 5.89 11.61 -6.32
C GLU A 95 4.51 11.33 -6.92
N ILE A 96 4.43 10.90 -8.19
CA ILE A 96 3.17 10.47 -8.83
C ILE A 96 2.68 9.13 -8.26
N MET A 97 3.58 8.18 -8.04
CA MET A 97 3.20 6.83 -7.60
C MET A 97 2.85 6.75 -6.11
N MET A 98 3.46 7.58 -5.27
CA MET A 98 3.24 7.51 -3.82
C MET A 98 1.76 7.72 -3.41
N PRO A 99 1.05 8.76 -3.90
CA PRO A 99 -0.39 8.91 -3.65
C PRO A 99 -1.24 7.76 -4.18
N ARG A 100 -0.87 7.18 -5.34
CA ARG A 100 -1.57 6.01 -5.90
C ARG A 100 -1.44 4.77 -5.01
N LEU A 101 -0.34 4.65 -4.27
CA LEU A 101 0.01 3.47 -3.47
C LEU A 101 -0.32 3.59 -1.98
N ARG A 102 -0.29 4.81 -1.42
CA ARG A 102 -0.57 5.08 0.00
C ARG A 102 -1.84 4.38 0.52
N PRO A 103 -2.96 4.31 -0.22
CA PRO A 103 -4.17 3.65 0.27
C PRO A 103 -4.02 2.16 0.59
N TYR A 104 -2.98 1.51 0.04
CA TYR A 104 -2.69 0.08 0.19
C TYR A 104 -1.49 -0.19 1.12
N LEU A 105 -0.85 0.85 1.64
CA LEU A 105 0.29 0.77 2.55
C LEU A 105 -0.18 1.04 3.98
N PRO A 106 0.36 0.31 4.98
CA PRO A 106 0.16 0.68 6.37
C PRO A 106 0.83 2.03 6.66
N GLU A 107 0.25 2.81 7.57
CA GLU A 107 0.82 4.10 7.97
C GLU A 107 2.01 3.91 8.92
N ILE A 108 1.91 2.89 9.79
CA ILE A 108 2.96 2.44 10.70
C ILE A 108 3.27 0.98 10.40
N VAL A 109 4.54 0.59 10.46
CA VAL A 109 4.93 -0.81 10.58
C VAL A 109 5.76 -1.00 11.82
N LYS A 110 5.65 -2.18 12.45
CA LYS A 110 6.49 -2.54 13.59
C LYS A 110 7.51 -3.57 13.14
N ILE A 111 8.78 -3.18 13.16
CA ILE A 111 9.91 -4.04 12.82
C ILE A 111 10.85 -3.99 14.01
N ASP A 112 11.16 -5.15 14.57
CA ASP A 112 12.14 -5.30 15.65
C ASP A 112 11.82 -4.48 16.91
N GLY A 113 10.52 -4.33 17.19
CA GLY A 113 10.03 -3.54 18.32
C GLY A 113 9.93 -2.05 18.05
N VAL A 114 10.56 -1.55 16.98
CA VAL A 114 10.54 -0.15 16.56
C VAL A 114 9.34 0.09 15.65
N ARG A 115 8.61 1.16 15.89
CA ARG A 115 7.59 1.67 14.97
C ARG A 115 8.25 2.54 13.91
N TRP A 116 7.91 2.27 12.66
CA TRP A 116 8.36 3.02 11.49
C TRP A 116 7.14 3.61 10.79
N GLN A 117 7.20 4.90 10.50
CA GLN A 117 6.15 5.64 9.81
C GLN A 117 6.40 5.67 8.30
N LEU A 118 5.33 5.51 7.54
CA LEU A 118 5.36 5.62 6.09
C LEU A 118 5.95 6.97 5.68
N SER A 119 7.03 6.93 4.89
CA SER A 119 7.78 8.13 4.53
C SER A 119 7.56 8.48 3.06
N ARG A 120 8.20 7.74 2.15
CA ARG A 120 8.21 8.06 0.72
C ARG A 120 8.52 6.84 -0.13
N PHE A 121 8.40 7.02 -1.44
CA PHE A 121 8.90 6.06 -2.42
C PHE A 121 10.39 6.32 -2.71
N THR A 122 11.18 5.26 -2.98
CA THR A 122 12.58 5.43 -3.40
C THR A 122 12.65 6.03 -4.80
N HIS A 123 13.59 6.93 -5.06
CA HIS A 123 13.75 7.47 -6.42
C HIS A 123 14.35 6.48 -7.43
N HIS A 124 14.74 5.30 -6.97
CA HIS A 124 15.33 4.26 -7.82
C HIS A 124 14.25 3.42 -8.49
N TRP A 125 14.18 3.51 -9.81
CA TRP A 125 13.30 2.67 -10.61
C TRP A 125 14.07 1.68 -11.44
N ARG A 126 13.59 0.44 -11.50
CA ARG A 126 14.17 -0.63 -12.30
C ARG A 126 13.14 -1.10 -13.30
N TYR A 127 13.39 -0.86 -14.58
CA TYR A 127 12.59 -1.41 -15.68
C TYR A 127 13.28 -2.67 -16.15
N VAL A 128 12.56 -3.78 -16.20
CA VAL A 128 13.13 -5.10 -16.47
C VAL A 128 12.34 -5.77 -17.57
N ARG A 129 13.07 -6.35 -18.54
CA ARG A 129 12.49 -7.20 -19.58
C ARG A 129 13.06 -8.61 -19.52
N TYR A 130 12.19 -9.59 -19.74
CA TYR A 130 12.52 -11.01 -19.77
C TYR A 130 12.14 -11.58 -21.13
N TYR A 131 13.10 -12.22 -21.80
CA TYR A 131 12.91 -12.96 -23.04
C TYR A 131 12.56 -14.42 -22.75
N PRO A 132 12.24 -15.26 -23.76
CA PRO A 132 12.07 -16.69 -23.55
C PRO A 132 13.28 -17.31 -22.83
N GLY A 133 13.03 -18.05 -21.75
CA GLY A 133 14.04 -18.58 -20.81
C GLY A 133 14.42 -17.64 -19.67
N GLY A 134 14.12 -16.34 -19.79
CA GLY A 134 14.38 -15.31 -18.80
C GLY A 134 13.58 -15.55 -17.51
N HIS A 135 14.25 -15.42 -16.37
CA HIS A 135 13.73 -15.74 -15.05
C HIS A 135 14.49 -14.99 -13.94
N PHE A 136 13.99 -15.12 -12.71
CA PHE A 136 14.75 -14.78 -11.50
C PHE A 136 14.47 -15.84 -10.45
N SER A 137 15.47 -16.61 -10.07
CA SER A 137 15.39 -17.72 -9.11
C SER A 137 14.90 -17.26 -7.72
N PRO A 138 14.37 -18.18 -6.89
CA PRO A 138 13.89 -17.85 -5.54
C PRO A 138 14.87 -17.01 -4.72
N HIS A 139 14.37 -15.89 -4.20
CA HIS A 139 15.16 -14.93 -3.44
C HIS A 139 14.29 -14.12 -2.47
N TYR A 140 14.97 -13.42 -1.57
CA TYR A 140 14.42 -12.31 -0.80
C TYR A 140 14.94 -11.01 -1.41
N ASP A 141 14.08 -9.98 -1.42
CA ASP A 141 14.55 -8.65 -1.75
C ASP A 141 15.34 -8.06 -0.58
N GLY A 142 16.41 -7.33 -0.90
CA GLY A 142 17.22 -6.68 0.11
C GLY A 142 16.58 -5.39 0.64
N VAL A 143 16.75 -5.13 1.93
CA VAL A 143 16.33 -3.86 2.54
C VAL A 143 17.40 -2.81 2.34
N LYS A 144 16.97 -1.61 1.98
CA LYS A 144 17.79 -0.42 1.95
C LYS A 144 17.66 0.31 3.28
N MET A 145 18.76 0.76 3.88
CA MET A 145 18.75 1.54 5.13
C MET A 145 19.57 2.83 4.99
N SER A 146 19.18 3.86 5.75
CA SER A 146 19.98 5.06 6.02
C SER A 146 19.83 5.42 7.51
N SER A 147 20.89 5.90 8.17
CA SER A 147 20.81 6.43 9.54
C SER A 147 20.52 7.94 9.57
N GLU A 148 20.68 8.65 8.45
CA GLU A 148 20.62 10.12 8.38
C GLU A 148 19.50 10.61 7.44
N PRO A 149 18.89 11.78 7.72
CA PRO A 149 18.94 12.53 8.99
C PRO A 149 18.07 11.88 10.09
N VAL A 150 17.15 10.99 9.69
CA VAL A 150 16.35 10.13 10.56
C VAL A 150 16.52 8.70 10.05
N PRO A 151 16.69 7.70 10.93
CA PRO A 151 16.79 6.31 10.50
C PRO A 151 15.62 5.93 9.59
N CYS A 152 15.92 5.42 8.40
CA CYS A 152 14.92 4.95 7.46
C CYS A 152 15.29 3.60 6.88
N LEU A 153 14.28 2.82 6.50
CA LEU A 153 14.46 1.55 5.81
C LEU A 153 13.38 1.28 4.76
N SER A 154 13.71 0.51 3.72
CA SER A 154 12.70 0.01 2.78
C SER A 154 11.95 -1.18 3.37
N VAL A 155 10.62 -1.18 3.24
CA VAL A 155 9.76 -2.22 3.83
C VAL A 155 9.06 -3.01 2.73
N PHE A 156 8.52 -2.32 1.74
CA PHE A 156 7.74 -2.94 0.67
C PHE A 156 8.44 -2.81 -0.67
N THR A 157 8.42 -3.88 -1.46
CA THR A 157 8.73 -3.85 -2.87
C THR A 157 7.44 -3.60 -3.64
N LEU A 158 7.49 -2.63 -4.56
CA LEU A 158 6.51 -2.49 -5.62
C LEU A 158 7.04 -3.20 -6.88
N GLN A 159 6.21 -4.05 -7.48
CA GLN A 159 6.42 -4.56 -8.83
C GLN A 159 5.16 -4.32 -9.66
N ILE A 160 5.27 -3.62 -10.78
CA ILE A 160 4.17 -3.39 -11.71
C ILE A 160 4.43 -4.19 -12.98
N TYR A 161 3.43 -4.93 -13.45
CA TYR A 161 3.44 -5.58 -14.75
C TYR A 161 3.09 -4.55 -15.83
N LEU A 162 4.02 -4.32 -16.77
CA LEU A 162 3.81 -3.37 -17.86
C LEU A 162 3.14 -4.01 -19.08
N ASN A 163 3.03 -5.34 -19.10
CA ASN A 163 2.29 -6.05 -20.13
C ASN A 163 1.75 -7.38 -19.56
N GLY A 164 0.84 -8.03 -20.29
CA GLY A 164 0.06 -9.16 -19.80
C GLY A 164 0.34 -10.49 -20.50
N ILE A 165 -0.39 -11.52 -20.07
CA ILE A 165 -0.36 -12.86 -20.70
C ILE A 165 -0.82 -12.88 -22.16
N GLU A 166 -1.38 -11.78 -22.67
CA GLU A 166 -1.70 -11.60 -24.09
C GLU A 166 -0.42 -11.47 -24.95
N ASP A 167 0.69 -10.97 -24.36
CA ASP A 167 1.95 -10.71 -25.05
C ASP A 167 3.02 -11.78 -24.84
N PHE A 168 2.86 -12.61 -23.81
CA PHE A 168 3.83 -13.64 -23.43
C PHE A 168 3.19 -14.77 -22.62
N THR A 169 3.86 -15.92 -22.54
CA THR A 169 3.41 -17.05 -21.70
C THR A 169 4.43 -17.38 -20.61
N GLY A 170 3.97 -17.98 -19.51
CA GLY A 170 4.79 -18.20 -18.31
C GLY A 170 4.98 -16.91 -17.50
N GLY A 171 6.15 -16.74 -16.89
CA GLY A 171 6.52 -15.45 -16.27
C GLY A 171 5.76 -15.07 -15.00
N ALA A 172 5.07 -15.98 -14.31
CA ALA A 172 4.39 -15.68 -13.06
C ALA A 172 5.36 -15.22 -11.96
N THR A 173 4.92 -14.32 -11.08
CA THR A 173 5.65 -14.06 -9.82
C THR A 173 5.11 -15.04 -8.79
N ARG A 174 6.00 -15.83 -8.18
CA ARG A 174 5.60 -16.97 -7.35
C ARG A 174 6.09 -16.77 -5.93
N PHE A 175 5.21 -16.94 -4.95
CA PHE A 175 5.48 -16.75 -3.54
C PHE A 175 5.46 -18.08 -2.79
N TYR A 176 6.31 -18.20 -1.78
CA TYR A 176 6.54 -19.44 -1.02
C TYR A 176 6.40 -19.17 0.49
N PRO A 177 5.17 -18.92 1.00
CA PRO A 177 4.94 -18.53 2.38
C PRO A 177 5.31 -19.60 3.41
N ASP A 178 5.24 -20.88 3.04
CA ASP A 178 5.46 -22.01 3.97
C ASP A 178 6.93 -22.45 4.04
N PHE A 179 7.82 -21.84 3.26
CA PHE A 179 9.24 -22.20 3.24
C PHE A 179 10.06 -21.25 4.11
N GLU A 180 10.55 -21.78 5.22
CA GLU A 180 11.63 -21.17 5.99
C GLU A 180 12.96 -21.84 5.58
N PRO A 181 13.86 -21.17 4.82
CA PRO A 181 15.16 -21.75 4.48
C PRO A 181 16.00 -21.98 5.73
N ASP A 182 16.97 -22.90 5.63
CA ASP A 182 17.99 -23.12 6.67
C ASP A 182 18.88 -21.88 6.81
N ARG A 183 19.02 -21.36 8.03
CA ARG A 183 19.39 -19.95 8.30
C ARG A 183 20.83 -19.85 8.79
N LYS A 184 21.67 -19.07 8.11
CA LYS A 184 23.02 -18.68 8.60
C LYS A 184 23.08 -17.17 8.89
N PRO A 185 23.83 -16.71 9.90
CA PRO A 185 24.12 -15.29 10.12
C PRO A 185 24.67 -14.64 8.84
N SER A 186 24.34 -13.37 8.58
CA SER A 186 24.78 -12.64 7.37
C SER A 186 26.30 -12.62 7.19
N GLN A 187 27.06 -12.73 8.28
CA GLN A 187 28.52 -12.81 8.33
C GLN A 187 29.06 -14.19 7.91
N GLU A 188 28.24 -15.24 8.00
CA GLU A 188 28.55 -16.61 7.61
C GLU A 188 28.00 -16.98 6.23
N ILE A 189 27.41 -16.02 5.51
CA ILE A 189 26.96 -16.17 4.12
C ILE A 189 28.05 -15.56 3.21
N PRO A 190 28.90 -16.37 2.55
CA PRO A 190 29.87 -15.84 1.60
C PRO A 190 29.16 -15.09 0.47
N TYR A 191 29.76 -14.00 -0.01
CA TYR A 191 29.21 -13.22 -1.12
C TYR A 191 28.92 -14.12 -2.34
N GLY A 192 27.68 -14.13 -2.82
CA GLY A 192 27.23 -15.03 -3.90
C GLY A 192 26.79 -16.44 -3.50
N HIS A 193 26.74 -16.80 -2.21
CA HIS A 193 26.24 -18.12 -1.76
C HIS A 193 24.72 -18.20 -1.50
N VAL A 194 23.96 -17.10 -1.59
CA VAL A 194 22.48 -17.20 -1.63
C VAL A 194 22.05 -18.02 -2.84
N SER A 195 22.75 -17.84 -3.98
CA SER A 195 22.65 -18.73 -5.15
C SER A 195 22.94 -20.19 -4.79
N LYS A 196 24.06 -20.48 -4.10
CA LYS A 196 24.46 -21.87 -3.75
C LYS A 196 23.63 -22.57 -2.68
N LEU A 197 22.91 -21.84 -1.82
CA LEU A 197 21.86 -22.44 -0.99
C LEU A 197 20.74 -23.06 -1.84
N PHE A 198 20.57 -22.59 -3.09
CA PHE A 198 19.66 -23.18 -4.08
C PHE A 198 20.37 -23.97 -5.19
N ASP A 199 21.70 -23.84 -5.35
CA ASP A 199 22.48 -24.45 -6.45
C ASP A 199 23.23 -25.74 -6.05
N ASP A 200 23.44 -26.01 -4.76
CA ASP A 200 24.06 -27.27 -4.32
C ASP A 200 23.02 -28.36 -4.02
N LYS A 201 23.30 -29.57 -4.49
CA LYS A 201 22.56 -30.85 -4.31
C LYS A 201 22.12 -31.19 -2.86
N LEU A 202 22.42 -30.35 -1.88
CA LEU A 202 21.98 -30.44 -0.49
C LEU A 202 20.62 -29.76 -0.21
N SER A 203 20.18 -28.76 -0.98
CA SER A 203 18.84 -28.15 -0.80
C SER A 203 17.73 -28.86 -1.58
N MET A 204 18.06 -29.76 -2.50
CA MET A 204 17.11 -30.69 -3.11
C MET A 204 16.71 -31.86 -2.19
N ILE A 205 17.30 -31.98 -0.99
CA ILE A 205 16.86 -32.97 0.01
C ILE A 205 15.72 -32.42 0.88
N SER A 206 15.46 -31.10 0.88
CA SER A 206 14.34 -30.50 1.63
C SER A 206 13.46 -29.50 0.87
N PHE A 207 13.88 -28.95 -0.28
CA PHE A 207 13.00 -28.16 -1.17
C PHE A 207 12.24 -29.08 -2.12
N ASP A 208 11.25 -29.79 -1.57
CA ASP A 208 10.29 -30.54 -2.37
C ASP A 208 9.27 -29.57 -2.98
N LYS A 209 9.44 -29.26 -4.27
CA LYS A 209 8.53 -28.39 -5.04
C LYS A 209 7.07 -28.87 -5.02
N GLU A 210 6.81 -30.15 -4.73
CA GLU A 210 5.45 -30.68 -4.61
C GLU A 210 4.85 -30.52 -3.21
N LYS A 211 5.66 -30.24 -2.18
CA LYS A 211 5.19 -30.05 -0.79
C LYS A 211 5.07 -28.61 -0.34
N CYS A 212 5.79 -27.68 -0.97
CA CYS A 212 5.71 -26.27 -0.60
C CYS A 212 4.49 -25.63 -1.25
N ARG A 213 3.58 -25.05 -0.44
CA ARG A 213 2.46 -24.27 -0.95
C ARG A 213 3.02 -23.08 -1.73
N ARG A 214 2.74 -23.06 -3.04
CA ARG A 214 3.17 -22.01 -3.96
C ARG A 214 1.97 -21.16 -4.32
N HIS A 215 2.12 -19.85 -4.22
CA HIS A 215 1.11 -18.88 -4.63
C HIS A 215 1.58 -18.13 -5.88
N ASP A 216 0.95 -18.42 -7.01
CA ASP A 216 1.31 -17.80 -8.29
C ASP A 216 0.44 -16.57 -8.54
N VAL A 217 1.09 -15.44 -8.78
CA VAL A 217 0.42 -14.25 -9.28
C VAL A 217 0.73 -14.10 -10.76
N LEU A 218 -0.31 -14.26 -11.58
CA LEU A 218 -0.21 -14.13 -13.01
C LEU A 218 -0.04 -12.66 -13.42
N PRO A 219 0.82 -12.37 -14.42
CA PRO A 219 0.99 -11.03 -14.95
C PRO A 219 -0.29 -10.53 -15.60
N GLU A 220 -0.68 -9.33 -15.24
CA GLU A 220 -1.80 -8.60 -15.85
C GLU A 220 -1.33 -7.17 -16.02
N GLU A 221 -1.44 -6.64 -17.23
CA GLU A 221 -1.02 -5.28 -17.56
C GLU A 221 -1.63 -4.26 -16.58
N GLY A 222 -0.81 -3.36 -16.04
CA GLY A 222 -1.25 -2.36 -15.07
C GLY A 222 -1.46 -2.87 -13.65
N LYS A 223 -1.31 -4.17 -13.39
CA LYS A 223 -1.39 -4.75 -12.03
C LYS A 223 -0.07 -4.54 -11.27
N ALA A 224 -0.19 -4.07 -10.04
CA ALA A 224 0.88 -4.01 -9.05
C ALA A 224 0.85 -5.19 -8.07
N LEU A 225 2.04 -5.65 -7.69
CA LEU A 225 2.31 -6.40 -6.49
C LEU A 225 3.00 -5.49 -5.50
N LEU A 226 2.48 -5.45 -4.29
CA LEU A 226 3.09 -4.78 -3.16
C LEU A 226 3.36 -5.83 -2.10
N PHE A 227 4.63 -6.12 -1.82
CA PHE A 227 4.99 -7.17 -0.86
C PHE A 227 6.05 -6.73 0.14
N ASN A 228 5.87 -7.17 1.39
CA ASN A 228 6.71 -6.77 2.51
C ASN A 228 8.01 -7.57 2.50
N HIS A 229 9.07 -7.00 1.95
CA HIS A 229 10.38 -7.65 1.92
C HIS A 229 11.09 -7.60 3.28
N ALA A 230 10.76 -6.64 4.16
CA ALA A 230 11.29 -6.62 5.53
C ALA A 230 10.80 -7.80 6.40
N LEU A 231 9.65 -8.39 6.04
CA LEU A 231 9.15 -9.63 6.65
C LEU A 231 9.51 -10.90 5.86
N ASN A 232 10.52 -10.83 4.99
CA ASN A 232 11.10 -11.98 4.29
C ASN A 232 10.09 -12.70 3.40
N THR A 233 9.48 -11.94 2.50
CA THR A 233 8.63 -12.53 1.47
C THR A 233 9.48 -13.27 0.43
N LEU A 234 9.58 -14.59 0.56
CA LEU A 234 10.28 -15.45 -0.41
C LEU A 234 9.49 -15.50 -1.72
N HIS A 235 10.15 -15.12 -2.80
CA HIS A 235 9.51 -15.08 -4.11
C HIS A 235 10.49 -15.31 -5.26
N ASP A 236 9.94 -15.55 -6.44
CA ASP A 236 10.72 -15.69 -7.67
C ASP A 236 9.95 -15.15 -8.88
N GLY A 237 10.67 -14.99 -10.00
CA GLY A 237 10.08 -14.78 -11.31
C GLY A 237 10.21 -16.05 -12.14
N GLY A 238 9.09 -16.74 -12.39
CA GLY A 238 9.03 -17.92 -13.24
C GLY A 238 9.52 -17.63 -14.66
N PRO A 239 9.99 -18.68 -15.38
CA PRO A 239 10.52 -18.50 -16.73
C PRO A 239 9.44 -18.00 -17.68
N VAL A 240 9.80 -17.02 -18.52
CA VAL A 240 9.01 -16.68 -19.70
C VAL A 240 9.22 -17.77 -20.75
N LEU A 241 8.14 -18.28 -21.34
CA LEU A 241 8.20 -19.39 -22.30
C LEU A 241 8.16 -18.88 -23.74
N THR A 242 7.33 -17.89 -24.02
CA THR A 242 7.19 -17.22 -25.32
C THR A 242 6.99 -15.73 -25.11
N GLY A 243 7.25 -14.90 -26.12
CA GLY A 243 7.04 -13.46 -26.05
C GLY A 243 8.09 -12.73 -25.18
N THR A 244 7.78 -11.51 -24.76
CA THR A 244 8.65 -10.72 -23.88
C THR A 244 7.83 -10.12 -22.75
N LYS A 245 8.25 -10.34 -21.50
CA LYS A 245 7.62 -9.76 -20.30
C LYS A 245 8.34 -8.48 -19.89
N TYR A 246 7.58 -7.45 -19.53
CA TYR A 246 8.07 -6.18 -19.01
C TYR A 246 7.51 -5.90 -17.61
N ILE A 247 8.37 -5.46 -16.70
CA ILE A 247 7.98 -5.00 -15.36
C ILE A 247 8.74 -3.72 -15.00
N MET A 248 8.17 -2.93 -14.08
CA MET A 248 8.93 -1.92 -13.35
C MET A 248 8.88 -2.19 -11.84
N ARG A 249 9.96 -1.84 -11.14
CA ARG A 249 10.13 -2.09 -9.71
C ARG A 249 10.73 -0.88 -9.00
N GLY A 250 10.32 -0.70 -7.75
CA GLY A 250 10.88 0.27 -6.81
C GLY A 250 10.45 -0.09 -5.38
N ASP A 251 10.91 0.66 -4.38
CA ASP A 251 10.73 0.29 -2.98
C ASP A 251 10.11 1.43 -2.18
N ILE A 252 9.39 1.10 -1.10
CA ILE A 252 8.75 2.08 -0.20
C ILE A 252 9.56 2.18 1.08
N LEU A 253 9.93 3.41 1.44
CA LEU A 253 10.68 3.75 2.64
C LEU A 253 9.77 4.14 3.80
N TYR A 254 10.21 3.77 4.99
CA TYR A 254 9.64 4.15 6.27
C TYR A 254 10.74 4.74 7.15
N THR A 255 10.39 5.71 8.00
CA THR A 255 11.29 6.36 8.96
C THR A 255 10.95 5.93 10.38
N ALA A 256 11.95 5.69 11.22
CA ALA A 256 11.72 5.36 12.61
C ALA A 256 10.98 6.52 13.31
N LEU A 257 9.99 6.18 14.13
CA LEU A 257 9.35 7.19 14.98
C LEU A 257 10.37 7.74 15.98
N PRO A 258 10.43 9.07 16.20
CA PRO A 258 11.41 9.68 17.11
C PRO A 258 11.42 9.05 18.50
N GLU A 259 10.24 8.67 19.00
CA GLU A 259 10.08 8.05 20.32
C GLU A 259 10.72 6.67 20.40
N ASP A 260 10.87 5.96 19.28
CA ASP A 260 11.39 4.59 19.22
C ASP A 260 12.85 4.53 18.74
N ILE A 261 13.46 5.66 18.34
CA ILE A 261 14.86 5.70 17.86
C ILE A 261 15.82 5.13 18.92
N HIS A 262 15.56 5.34 20.21
CA HIS A 262 16.38 4.81 21.30
C HIS A 262 16.38 3.27 21.41
N LEU A 263 15.42 2.59 20.77
CA LEU A 263 15.37 1.13 20.67
C LEU A 263 16.28 0.62 19.55
N LEU A 264 16.66 1.49 18.61
CA LEU A 264 17.67 1.17 17.62
C LEU A 264 19.04 1.11 18.32
N PRO A 265 19.90 0.14 17.97
CA PRO A 265 21.22 0.05 18.56
C PRO A 265 22.02 1.33 18.24
N THR A 266 22.54 1.99 19.28
CA THR A 266 23.49 3.09 19.14
C THR A 266 24.80 2.56 18.56
N ILE A 267 25.29 3.19 17.49
CA ILE A 267 26.64 2.97 16.96
C ILE A 267 27.61 3.46 18.03
N THR A 268 28.10 2.56 18.90
CA THR A 268 29.21 2.90 19.80
C THR A 268 30.47 2.99 18.95
N SER A 269 30.96 4.21 18.76
CA SER A 269 32.14 4.61 17.98
C SER A 269 33.48 4.11 18.55
N SER A 270 33.51 2.93 19.16
CA SER A 270 34.71 2.35 19.78
C SER A 270 35.34 1.20 18.98
N VAL A 271 34.88 0.97 17.76
CA VAL A 271 35.54 0.06 16.81
C VAL A 271 36.29 0.97 15.83
N GLU A 272 37.59 0.71 15.66
CA GLU A 272 38.47 1.49 14.79
C GLU A 272 37.84 1.65 13.40
N ASP A 273 37.88 2.88 12.86
CA ASP A 273 37.20 3.35 11.64
C ASP A 273 37.45 2.47 10.38
N SER A 274 38.43 1.57 10.41
CA SER A 274 38.78 0.70 9.28
C SER A 274 37.84 -0.51 9.10
N GLU A 275 37.13 -0.95 10.14
CA GLU A 275 36.20 -2.11 10.05
C GLU A 275 34.71 -1.72 10.04
N LEU A 276 34.37 -0.49 10.44
CA LEU A 276 32.98 0.02 10.45
C LEU A 276 32.35 0.26 9.07
N SER A 277 33.13 0.17 8.00
CA SER A 277 32.69 0.54 6.65
C SER A 277 31.79 -0.50 5.98
N SER A 278 31.51 -1.64 6.62
CA SER A 278 30.76 -2.72 5.95
C SER A 278 29.70 -3.38 6.85
N ARG A 279 28.44 -2.98 6.61
CA ARG A 279 27.18 -3.68 6.95
C ARG A 279 26.83 -3.71 8.45
N HIS A 280 25.92 -2.84 8.87
CA HIS A 280 25.43 -2.83 10.25
C HIS A 280 24.10 -3.60 10.40
N TRP A 281 24.19 -4.82 10.91
CA TRP A 281 23.13 -5.56 11.62
C TRP A 281 23.69 -5.95 13.00
N CYS A 282 22.97 -5.68 14.09
CA CYS A 282 23.40 -6.04 15.45
C CYS A 282 22.85 -7.41 15.86
N PRO A 283 23.69 -8.45 15.99
CA PRO A 283 23.24 -9.81 16.33
C PRO A 283 22.58 -9.89 17.72
N PHE A 284 22.96 -9.01 18.65
CA PHE A 284 22.44 -8.98 20.02
C PHE A 284 21.03 -8.40 20.11
N ALA A 285 20.73 -7.32 19.38
CA ALA A 285 19.38 -6.77 19.32
C ALA A 285 18.42 -7.78 18.66
N ALA A 286 18.91 -8.48 17.64
CA ALA A 286 18.16 -9.52 16.96
C ALA A 286 17.82 -10.70 17.86
N ALA A 287 18.82 -11.22 18.58
CA ALA A 287 18.61 -12.31 19.53
C ALA A 287 17.71 -11.90 20.72
N LYS A 288 17.82 -10.65 21.21
CA LYS A 288 17.08 -10.15 22.38
C LYS A 288 15.61 -9.86 22.09
N HIS A 289 15.30 -9.34 20.91
CA HIS A 289 13.94 -8.94 20.52
C HIS A 289 13.25 -9.96 19.62
N GLY A 290 13.85 -11.15 19.44
CA GLY A 290 13.30 -12.23 18.64
C GLY A 290 13.29 -11.93 17.14
N THR A 291 14.17 -11.02 16.69
CA THR A 291 14.25 -10.64 15.29
C THR A 291 14.98 -11.74 14.55
N ARG A 292 14.26 -12.39 13.65
CA ARG A 292 14.79 -13.44 12.81
C ARG A 292 15.76 -12.75 11.84
N ASN A 293 17.04 -13.13 11.92
CA ASN A 293 18.27 -12.79 11.16
C ASN A 293 18.16 -12.37 9.66
N HIS A 294 17.21 -11.54 9.22
CA HIS A 294 16.63 -11.84 7.90
C HIS A 294 16.55 -10.70 6.91
N ILE A 295 17.04 -9.52 7.26
CA ILE A 295 17.09 -8.41 6.30
C ILE A 295 17.98 -8.85 5.11
N GLY A 296 17.37 -9.29 4.00
CA GLY A 296 18.08 -9.61 2.75
C GLY A 296 19.04 -8.50 2.39
N GLU A 297 20.13 -8.80 1.66
CA GLU A 297 21.25 -7.89 1.33
C GLU A 297 21.04 -6.47 1.84
N VAL A 298 21.56 -6.16 3.04
CA VAL A 298 21.37 -4.84 3.62
C VAL A 298 22.18 -3.84 2.80
N TRP A 299 21.49 -3.01 2.03
CA TRP A 299 22.12 -1.93 1.27
C TRP A 299 22.07 -0.66 2.10
N TYR A 300 23.21 -0.22 2.61
CA TYR A 300 23.31 1.13 3.14
C TYR A 300 23.35 2.10 1.96
N CYS A 301 22.34 2.96 1.85
CA CYS A 301 22.33 4.03 0.85
C CYS A 301 22.61 5.34 1.58
N VAL A 302 23.89 5.76 1.55
CA VAL A 302 24.33 7.11 1.94
C VAL A 302 23.65 8.19 1.07
N CYS A 303 23.01 7.77 -0.02
CA CYS A 303 22.27 8.54 -1.00
C CYS A 303 20.91 9.10 -0.52
N ALA A 304 20.73 9.32 0.78
CA ALA A 304 19.65 10.20 1.28
C ALA A 304 19.77 11.63 0.73
N GLU A 305 20.90 11.99 0.10
CA GLU A 305 21.12 13.24 -0.65
C GLU A 305 21.57 13.02 -2.13
N ASP A 306 21.19 11.90 -2.76
CA ASP A 306 20.90 11.75 -4.21
C ASP A 306 21.76 10.93 -5.22
N GLN A 307 22.98 10.40 -4.99
CA GLN A 307 23.64 9.54 -6.03
C GLN A 307 24.18 8.16 -5.61
N HIS A 308 23.22 7.26 -5.42
CA HIS A 308 23.13 5.92 -6.03
C HIS A 308 24.21 4.82 -5.86
N GLY A 309 25.17 4.93 -4.93
CA GLY A 309 26.13 3.84 -4.73
C GLY A 309 27.07 3.65 -5.93
N ALA A 310 27.48 4.77 -6.51
CA ALA A 310 28.65 4.85 -7.38
C ALA A 310 29.59 5.90 -6.80
N ASP A 311 30.75 5.42 -6.37
CA ASP A 311 31.97 6.14 -6.01
C ASP A 311 32.00 6.98 -4.72
N VAL A 312 32.86 6.56 -3.79
CA VAL A 312 33.08 7.17 -2.46
C VAL A 312 34.03 8.38 -2.56
N GLU A 313 34.60 8.64 -3.75
CA GLU A 313 35.73 9.58 -3.88
C GLU A 313 35.37 11.03 -4.24
N LYS A 314 34.11 11.39 -4.46
CA LYS A 314 33.74 12.79 -4.78
C LYS A 314 32.97 13.46 -3.65
N LYS A 315 33.72 13.90 -2.63
CA LYS A 315 33.26 14.87 -1.62
C LYS A 315 33.29 16.29 -2.20
N GLU A 316 32.30 16.64 -3.02
CA GLU A 316 32.00 18.05 -3.28
C GLU A 316 30.59 18.37 -2.76
N ARG A 317 30.55 19.34 -1.84
CA ARG A 317 29.38 19.73 -1.05
C ARG A 317 28.38 20.43 -1.97
N CYS A 318 27.29 19.75 -2.32
CA CYS A 318 26.13 20.38 -2.94
C CYS A 318 25.14 20.82 -1.85
N TRP A 319 25.55 21.79 -1.03
CA TRP A 319 24.66 22.51 -0.10
C TRP A 319 25.05 23.97 -0.01
N THR A 320 24.89 24.67 -1.14
CA THR A 320 24.59 26.10 -1.14
C THR A 320 23.59 26.34 -2.25
N GLU A 321 22.31 26.21 -1.91
CA GLU A 321 21.18 27.04 -2.39
C GLU A 321 19.87 26.27 -2.18
N GLY A 322 19.04 26.79 -1.27
CA GLY A 322 17.62 26.53 -1.26
C GLY A 322 17.17 25.13 -0.82
N PHE A 323 17.34 24.81 0.48
CA PHE A 323 16.09 24.50 1.18
C PHE A 323 15.23 25.74 0.94
N GLY A 324 14.31 25.63 -0.01
CA GLY A 324 13.29 26.64 -0.16
C GLY A 324 12.81 26.94 1.24
N GLU A 325 12.89 28.22 1.62
CA GLU A 325 11.92 28.76 2.54
C GLU A 325 10.62 28.04 2.22
N GLU A 326 9.99 27.49 3.26
CA GLU A 326 8.59 27.12 3.23
C GLU A 326 7.95 27.98 2.17
N THR A 327 7.50 27.38 1.06
CA THR A 327 6.52 28.08 0.28
C THR A 327 5.43 28.29 1.30
N LYS A 328 5.41 29.51 1.84
CA LYS A 328 4.22 30.22 2.17
C LYS A 328 3.43 30.16 0.86
N HIS A 329 2.79 29.02 0.61
CA HIS A 329 1.36 29.07 0.47
C HIS A 329 0.96 30.03 1.56
N GLU A 330 0.67 31.27 1.16
CA GLU A 330 -0.24 32.08 1.93
C GLU A 330 -1.37 31.11 2.24
N LYS A 331 -1.33 30.51 3.44
CA LYS A 331 -2.49 29.92 4.06
C LYS A 331 -3.52 31.01 3.81
N PRO A 332 -4.60 30.76 3.05
CA PRO A 332 -5.64 31.77 2.98
C PRO A 332 -5.88 32.10 4.44
N ARG A 333 -5.68 33.37 4.82
CA ARG A 333 -5.86 33.82 6.20
C ARG A 333 -7.25 33.34 6.56
N ARG A 334 -7.34 32.20 7.25
CA ARG A 334 -8.61 31.69 7.72
C ARG A 334 -9.00 32.76 8.69
N ALA A 335 -10.03 33.52 8.31
CA ALA A 335 -10.79 34.31 9.25
C ALA A 335 -10.96 33.43 10.48
N VAL A 336 -10.66 33.97 11.65
CA VAL A 336 -10.94 33.33 12.94
C VAL A 336 -12.39 32.86 12.83
N GLN A 337 -12.58 31.57 12.55
CA GLN A 337 -13.90 31.00 12.48
C GLN A 337 -14.35 31.01 13.92
N GLU A 338 -15.42 31.76 14.19
CA GLU A 338 -16.26 31.60 15.37
C GLU A 338 -16.37 30.09 15.68
N ASN A 339 -16.37 29.68 16.95
CA ASN A 339 -16.46 28.26 17.36
C ASN A 339 -17.60 27.52 16.63
N VAL A 340 -17.32 27.01 15.42
CA VAL A 340 -18.22 26.17 14.65
C VAL A 340 -18.09 24.82 15.31
N LYS A 341 -19.11 24.45 16.07
CA LYS A 341 -19.19 23.11 16.65
C LYS A 341 -19.32 22.15 15.46
N GLN A 342 -18.29 21.35 15.21
CA GLN A 342 -18.25 20.34 14.16
C GLN A 342 -17.26 19.24 14.57
N PRO A 343 -17.38 18.02 14.03
CA PRO A 343 -16.39 16.98 14.27
C PRO A 343 -15.00 17.40 13.79
N LYS A 344 -13.95 16.99 14.52
CA LYS A 344 -12.55 17.29 14.18
C LYS A 344 -12.06 16.50 12.97
N ALA A 345 -12.54 15.27 12.80
CA ALA A 345 -12.28 14.48 11.61
C ALA A 345 -13.47 13.59 11.21
N LEU A 346 -13.50 13.19 9.94
CA LEU A 346 -14.50 12.30 9.36
C LEU A 346 -13.88 10.93 9.05
N VAL A 347 -14.63 9.86 9.32
CA VAL A 347 -14.31 8.51 8.86
C VAL A 347 -15.47 8.04 8.00
N LEU A 348 -15.31 8.07 6.68
CA LEU A 348 -16.36 7.70 5.73
C LEU A 348 -16.04 6.33 5.13
N ILE A 349 -16.91 5.36 5.38
CA ILE A 349 -16.73 3.97 4.95
C ILE A 349 -17.71 3.66 3.82
N SER A 350 -17.19 3.06 2.76
CA SER A 350 -17.98 2.57 1.63
C SER A 350 -17.65 1.12 1.31
N GLY A 351 -18.60 0.42 0.70
CA GLY A 351 -18.42 -0.93 0.21
C GLY A 351 -19.74 -1.53 -0.29
N LYS A 352 -19.64 -2.46 -1.24
CA LYS A 352 -20.80 -3.16 -1.81
C LYS A 352 -21.55 -4.00 -0.78
N ARG A 353 -22.79 -4.40 -1.07
CA ARG A 353 -23.55 -5.34 -0.21
C ARG A 353 -22.73 -6.58 0.14
N ALA A 354 -22.85 -6.99 1.41
CA ALA A 354 -22.17 -8.14 2.00
C ALA A 354 -20.63 -8.09 2.01
N SER A 355 -20.01 -6.92 1.76
CA SER A 355 -18.56 -6.76 1.94
C SER A 355 -18.11 -6.78 3.40
N GLY A 356 -19.04 -6.75 4.35
CA GLY A 356 -18.75 -6.74 5.79
C GLY A 356 -18.34 -5.37 6.32
N LYS A 357 -18.60 -4.29 5.57
CA LYS A 357 -18.31 -2.90 5.98
C LYS A 357 -18.88 -2.54 7.36
N ASP A 358 -20.06 -3.02 7.73
CA ASP A 358 -20.69 -2.71 9.02
C ASP A 358 -19.96 -3.36 10.21
N TYR A 359 -19.43 -4.57 10.00
CA TYR A 359 -18.59 -5.26 10.97
C TYR A 359 -17.25 -4.54 11.16
N ILE A 360 -16.63 -4.13 10.06
CA ILE A 360 -15.36 -3.38 10.08
C ILE A 360 -15.56 -1.99 10.69
N ALA A 361 -16.64 -1.28 10.36
CA ALA A 361 -17.01 0.00 10.95
C ALA A 361 -17.13 -0.10 12.48
N ASN A 362 -17.68 -1.21 12.99
CA ASN A 362 -17.75 -1.45 14.43
C ASN A 362 -16.36 -1.67 15.05
N LYS A 363 -15.47 -2.43 14.39
CA LYS A 363 -14.09 -2.61 14.86
C LYS A 363 -13.31 -1.29 14.86
N ILE A 364 -13.45 -0.48 13.83
CA ILE A 364 -12.84 0.87 13.75
C ILE A 364 -13.39 1.74 14.89
N ASN A 365 -14.71 1.74 15.13
CA ASN A 365 -15.31 2.49 16.24
C ASN A 365 -14.68 2.12 17.58
N VAL A 366 -14.57 0.81 17.87
CA VAL A 366 -13.94 0.32 19.11
C VAL A 366 -12.47 0.76 19.21
N ALA A 367 -11.70 0.62 18.14
CA ALA A 367 -10.30 1.01 18.13
C ALA A 367 -10.10 2.53 18.35
N LEU A 368 -10.95 3.37 17.76
CA LEU A 368 -10.91 4.82 17.95
C LEU A 368 -11.33 5.21 19.38
N GLN A 369 -12.34 4.55 19.96
CA GLN A 369 -12.72 4.75 21.35
C GLN A 369 -11.61 4.33 22.32
N GLN A 370 -10.89 3.24 22.03
CA GLN A 370 -9.71 2.82 22.79
C GLN A 370 -8.53 3.80 22.68
N ALA A 371 -8.47 4.56 21.58
CA ALA A 371 -7.57 5.71 21.42
C ALA A 371 -8.08 6.99 22.11
N ASN A 372 -9.09 6.88 23.00
CA ASN A 372 -9.71 7.98 23.76
C ASN A 372 -10.37 9.06 22.90
N LEU A 373 -10.89 8.71 21.72
CA LEU A 373 -11.66 9.64 20.88
C LEU A 373 -13.17 9.50 21.15
N ASN A 374 -13.87 10.63 21.25
CA ASN A 374 -15.32 10.67 21.26
C ASN A 374 -15.87 10.45 19.84
N VAL A 375 -16.35 9.24 19.55
CA VAL A 375 -16.84 8.86 18.21
C VAL A 375 -18.37 8.90 18.15
N HIS A 376 -18.92 9.73 17.26
CA HIS A 376 -20.32 9.65 16.85
C HIS A 376 -20.45 8.73 15.63
N ARG A 377 -21.08 7.56 15.81
CA ARG A 377 -21.33 6.61 14.72
C ARG A 377 -22.69 6.86 14.08
N ALA A 378 -22.70 6.99 12.75
CA ALA A 378 -23.91 7.19 11.98
C ALA A 378 -24.01 6.27 10.74
N ALA A 379 -25.23 6.20 10.21
CA ALA A 379 -25.52 5.64 8.90
C ALA A 379 -26.66 6.45 8.26
N LEU A 380 -26.49 6.91 7.02
CA LEU A 380 -27.50 7.67 6.29
C LEU A 380 -28.82 6.90 6.21
N GLY A 381 -28.74 5.59 5.97
CA GLY A 381 -29.92 4.74 5.93
C GLY A 381 -30.63 4.61 7.28
N ASN A 382 -29.99 4.91 8.41
CA ASN A 382 -30.62 4.89 9.73
C ASN A 382 -31.32 6.20 10.05
N ILE A 383 -30.77 7.34 9.64
CA ILE A 383 -31.40 8.65 9.82
C ILE A 383 -32.81 8.68 9.20
N ASN A 384 -32.95 8.17 7.97
CA ASN A 384 -34.26 8.07 7.33
C ASN A 384 -35.22 7.14 8.09
N LYS A 385 -34.73 6.06 8.70
CA LYS A 385 -35.57 5.16 9.49
C LYS A 385 -36.02 5.82 10.79
N GLU A 386 -35.13 6.55 11.45
CA GLU A 386 -35.42 7.27 12.69
C GLU A 386 -36.51 8.32 12.46
N LEU A 387 -36.31 9.22 11.49
CA LEU A 387 -37.29 10.27 11.19
C LEU A 387 -38.61 9.71 10.64
N TYR A 388 -38.55 8.67 9.80
CA TYR A 388 -39.76 7.97 9.36
C TYR A 388 -40.51 7.39 10.56
N ALA A 389 -39.81 6.68 11.45
CA ALA A 389 -40.44 6.03 12.60
C ALA A 389 -41.11 7.04 13.54
N GLU A 390 -40.46 8.17 13.78
CA GLU A 390 -41.03 9.30 14.53
C GLU A 390 -42.27 9.87 13.85
N SER A 391 -42.22 10.11 12.53
CA SER A 391 -43.33 10.71 11.77
C SER A 391 -44.60 9.86 11.76
N VAL A 392 -44.48 8.53 11.84
CA VAL A 392 -45.62 7.60 11.87
C VAL A 392 -45.89 7.02 13.26
N GLY A 393 -45.10 7.37 14.27
CA GLY A 393 -45.26 6.89 15.65
C GLY A 393 -45.01 5.39 15.85
N ILE A 394 -44.03 4.80 15.16
CA ILE A 394 -43.67 3.37 15.31
C ILE A 394 -42.34 3.20 16.06
N ASP A 395 -42.12 2.00 16.60
CA ASP A 395 -40.89 1.66 17.34
C ASP A 395 -39.66 1.64 16.40
N VAL A 396 -38.76 2.59 16.60
CA VAL A 396 -37.50 2.73 15.86
C VAL A 396 -36.56 1.54 16.05
N ASN A 397 -36.45 0.99 17.27
CA ASN A 397 -35.56 -0.13 17.54
C ASN A 397 -36.03 -1.37 16.80
N ARG A 398 -37.36 -1.59 16.78
CA ARG A 398 -37.96 -2.65 15.98
C ARG A 398 -37.75 -2.44 14.48
N LEU A 399 -37.86 -1.20 13.99
CA LEU A 399 -37.59 -0.88 12.58
C LEU A 399 -36.14 -1.15 12.16
N LEU A 400 -35.18 -0.92 13.06
CA LEU A 400 -33.75 -1.15 12.82
C LEU A 400 -33.36 -2.63 12.87
N THR A 401 -34.02 -3.43 13.72
CA THR A 401 -33.59 -4.81 14.03
C THR A 401 -34.45 -5.91 13.38
N ASP A 402 -35.76 -5.71 13.22
CA ASP A 402 -36.69 -6.72 12.68
C ASP A 402 -36.84 -6.56 11.15
N ARG A 403 -36.28 -7.52 10.40
CA ARG A 403 -36.31 -7.53 8.93
C ARG A 403 -37.72 -7.62 8.37
N ALA A 404 -38.60 -8.41 8.98
CA ALA A 404 -39.98 -8.57 8.49
C ALA A 404 -40.81 -7.32 8.77
N PHE A 405 -40.61 -6.71 9.94
CA PHE A 405 -41.22 -5.42 10.27
C PHE A 405 -40.76 -4.33 9.29
N LYS A 406 -39.46 -4.20 9.04
CA LYS A 406 -38.91 -3.23 8.09
C LYS A 406 -39.47 -3.42 6.67
N GLU A 407 -39.62 -4.65 6.20
CA GLU A 407 -40.13 -4.89 4.85
C GLU A 407 -41.59 -4.43 4.69
N ARG A 408 -42.43 -4.57 5.74
CA ARG A 408 -43.81 -4.04 5.72
C ARG A 408 -43.87 -2.52 5.59
N HIS A 409 -42.88 -1.81 6.10
CA HIS A 409 -42.80 -0.34 6.07
C HIS A 409 -41.97 0.20 4.89
N ARG A 410 -41.40 -0.67 4.06
CA ARG A 410 -40.40 -0.30 3.04
C ARG A 410 -40.89 0.73 2.04
N ILE A 411 -42.10 0.57 1.51
CA ILE A 411 -42.67 1.47 0.48
C ILE A 411 -42.86 2.86 1.07
N ALA A 412 -43.49 2.96 2.25
CA ALA A 412 -43.71 4.23 2.94
C ALA A 412 -42.40 4.92 3.33
N MET A 413 -41.38 4.16 3.74
CA MET A 413 -40.05 4.70 4.06
C MET A 413 -39.31 5.23 2.82
N ILE A 414 -39.47 4.58 1.66
CA ILE A 414 -38.93 5.08 0.39
C ILE A 414 -39.64 6.38 -0.02
N GLN A 415 -40.96 6.43 0.12
CA GLN A 415 -41.75 7.65 -0.16
C GLN A 415 -41.38 8.79 0.79
N HIS A 416 -41.22 8.52 2.08
CA HIS A 416 -40.78 9.51 3.07
C HIS A 416 -39.42 10.12 2.68
N HIS A 417 -38.46 9.28 2.29
CA HIS A 417 -37.16 9.73 1.83
C HIS A 417 -37.26 10.55 0.53
N ALA A 418 -38.08 10.11 -0.42
CA ALA A 418 -38.27 10.81 -1.70
C ALA A 418 -38.84 12.22 -1.48
N ASN A 419 -39.88 12.36 -0.67
CA ASN A 419 -40.49 13.65 -0.35
C ASN A 419 -39.48 14.59 0.34
N LYS A 420 -38.71 14.09 1.31
CA LYS A 420 -37.65 14.87 1.97
C LYS A 420 -36.56 15.32 0.99
N ASN A 421 -36.18 14.44 0.05
CA ASN A 421 -35.21 14.78 -0.98
C ASN A 421 -35.72 15.82 -1.99
N GLU A 422 -37.03 15.90 -2.23
CA GLU A 422 -37.61 16.96 -3.07
C GLU A 422 -37.52 18.33 -2.39
N GLU A 423 -37.64 18.38 -1.05
CA GLU A 423 -37.54 19.60 -0.25
C GLU A 423 -36.09 20.06 -0.04
N ASP A 424 -35.21 19.16 0.40
CA ASP A 424 -33.79 19.43 0.64
C ASP A 424 -32.96 18.18 0.36
N PRO A 425 -32.32 18.04 -0.82
CA PRO A 425 -31.51 16.87 -1.17
C PRO A 425 -30.38 16.54 -0.16
N GLU A 426 -29.93 17.54 0.62
CA GLU A 426 -28.83 17.42 1.57
C GLU A 426 -29.31 17.15 3.01
N TRP A 427 -30.63 17.01 3.24
CA TRP A 427 -31.20 16.91 4.58
C TRP A 427 -30.54 15.81 5.43
N CYS A 428 -30.26 14.65 4.82
CA CYS A 428 -29.73 13.48 5.52
C CYS A 428 -28.29 13.70 5.99
N VAL A 429 -27.44 14.29 5.13
CA VAL A 429 -26.04 14.58 5.47
C VAL A 429 -25.93 15.73 6.49
N LYS A 430 -26.82 16.73 6.41
CA LYS A 430 -26.95 17.81 7.41
C LYS A 430 -27.34 17.27 8.78
N GLU A 431 -28.32 16.37 8.83
CA GLU A 431 -28.79 15.74 10.07
C GLU A 431 -27.69 14.90 10.74
N VAL A 432 -26.94 14.12 9.94
CA VAL A 432 -25.78 13.36 10.45
C VAL A 432 -24.74 14.30 11.06
N MET A 433 -24.38 15.38 10.36
CA MET A 433 -23.40 16.35 10.85
C MET A 433 -23.86 17.04 12.13
N SER A 434 -25.14 17.44 12.21
CA SER A 434 -25.72 18.07 13.39
C SER A 434 -25.69 17.14 14.62
N LYS A 435 -25.92 15.84 14.45
CA LYS A 435 -25.83 14.88 15.56
C LYS A 435 -24.38 14.64 16.03
N ALA A 436 -23.38 14.94 15.19
CA ALA A 436 -21.97 14.75 15.47
C ALA A 436 -21.23 16.04 15.90
N GLU A 437 -21.97 17.15 16.10
CA GLU A 437 -21.46 18.52 16.30
C GLU A 437 -20.37 18.66 17.38
N THR A 438 -20.43 17.82 18.43
CA THR A 438 -19.53 17.87 19.60
C THR A 438 -18.59 16.67 19.70
N SER A 439 -18.59 15.79 18.68
CA SER A 439 -17.74 14.60 18.65
C SER A 439 -16.33 14.94 18.17
N ASP A 440 -15.34 14.13 18.54
CA ASP A 440 -14.03 14.20 17.91
C ASP A 440 -14.12 13.66 16.48
N ILE A 441 -14.84 12.55 16.31
CA ILE A 441 -14.95 11.82 15.05
C ILE A 441 -16.42 11.58 14.69
N LEU A 442 -16.79 11.92 13.45
CA LEU A 442 -17.98 11.35 12.80
C LEU A 442 -17.58 10.11 12.00
N LEU A 443 -18.07 8.94 12.40
CA LEU A 443 -17.89 7.68 11.66
C LEU A 443 -19.16 7.33 10.89
N LEU A 444 -19.14 7.54 9.56
CA LEU A 444 -20.22 7.20 8.66
C LEU A 444 -19.99 5.84 8.01
N SER A 445 -20.87 4.87 8.30
CA SER A 445 -20.66 3.46 7.91
C SER A 445 -21.20 3.04 6.53
N ASP A 446 -21.97 3.90 5.86
CA ASP A 446 -22.69 3.58 4.63
C ASP A 446 -22.65 4.70 3.56
N LEU A 447 -21.46 5.27 3.31
CA LEU A 447 -21.25 6.20 2.19
C LEU A 447 -21.45 5.47 0.84
N ARG A 448 -22.32 6.01 -0.02
CA ARG A 448 -22.81 5.32 -1.24
C ARG A 448 -22.71 6.10 -2.54
N THR A 449 -22.62 7.42 -2.51
CA THR A 449 -22.71 8.26 -3.72
C THR A 449 -21.60 9.30 -3.75
N LEU A 450 -21.19 9.70 -4.96
CA LEU A 450 -20.25 10.79 -5.20
C LEU A 450 -20.81 12.13 -4.71
N GLU A 451 -22.12 12.32 -4.80
CA GLU A 451 -22.82 13.51 -4.32
C GLU A 451 -22.64 13.71 -2.80
N ASN A 452 -22.88 12.65 -2.01
CA ASN A 452 -22.69 12.70 -0.56
C ASN A 452 -21.21 12.91 -0.22
N LEU A 453 -20.31 12.23 -0.93
CA LEU A 453 -18.87 12.40 -0.75
C LEU A 453 -18.44 13.85 -1.01
N ALA A 454 -18.85 14.43 -2.13
CA ALA A 454 -18.56 15.81 -2.49
C ALA A 454 -19.10 16.79 -1.45
N TRP A 455 -20.28 16.51 -0.88
CA TRP A 455 -20.83 17.32 0.20
C TRP A 455 -19.97 17.30 1.47
N PHE A 456 -19.50 16.12 1.90
CA PHE A 456 -18.60 16.01 3.06
C PHE A 456 -17.23 16.68 2.80
N GLN A 457 -16.68 16.52 1.59
CA GLN A 457 -15.42 17.15 1.20
C GLN A 457 -15.50 18.68 1.22
N LYS A 458 -16.65 19.26 0.83
CA LYS A 458 -16.88 20.72 0.88
C LYS A 458 -16.83 21.29 2.31
N GLN A 459 -16.99 20.48 3.35
CA GLN A 459 -16.89 20.94 4.74
C GLN A 459 -15.45 21.29 5.14
N GLY A 460 -14.44 20.83 4.39
CA GLY A 460 -13.03 21.10 4.69
C GLY A 460 -12.54 20.44 5.99
N ILE A 461 -13.27 19.42 6.46
CA ILE A 461 -12.91 18.62 7.64
C ILE A 461 -11.94 17.51 7.20
N PRO A 462 -10.81 17.31 7.90
CA PRO A 462 -9.91 16.19 7.65
C PRO A 462 -10.66 14.85 7.58
N THR A 463 -10.47 14.09 6.51
CA THR A 463 -11.31 12.92 6.20
C THR A 463 -10.49 11.68 5.88
N ALA A 464 -10.76 10.58 6.59
CA ALA A 464 -10.35 9.23 6.21
C ALA A 464 -11.45 8.57 5.36
N LEU A 465 -11.13 8.30 4.09
CA LEU A 465 -12.00 7.63 3.13
C LEU A 465 -11.61 6.16 3.01
N ILE A 466 -12.49 5.26 3.46
CA ILE A 466 -12.19 3.84 3.56
C ILE A 466 -13.07 3.03 2.60
N ARG A 467 -12.43 2.26 1.73
CA ARG A 467 -13.12 1.31 0.85
C ARG A 467 -12.95 -0.13 1.33
N ILE A 468 -14.08 -0.79 1.56
CA ILE A 468 -14.14 -2.21 1.94
C ILE A 468 -14.62 -3.04 0.75
N ASN A 469 -13.74 -3.91 0.27
CA ASN A 469 -14.03 -4.89 -0.76
C ASN A 469 -14.16 -6.30 -0.15
N ALA A 470 -14.73 -7.22 -0.91
CA ALA A 470 -14.72 -8.64 -0.63
C ALA A 470 -14.99 -9.38 -1.94
N SER A 471 -14.37 -10.54 -2.12
CA SER A 471 -14.65 -11.44 -3.23
C SER A 471 -16.11 -11.88 -3.23
N ASP A 472 -16.64 -12.19 -4.41
CA ASP A 472 -17.99 -12.72 -4.54
C ASP A 472 -18.19 -14.03 -3.76
N GLU A 473 -17.15 -14.85 -3.63
CA GLU A 473 -17.18 -16.04 -2.79
C GLU A 473 -17.42 -15.69 -1.31
N ALA A 474 -16.66 -14.74 -0.77
CA ALA A 474 -16.82 -14.27 0.61
C ALA A 474 -18.20 -13.61 0.82
N ARG A 475 -18.68 -12.84 -0.16
CA ARG A 475 -20.02 -12.23 -0.13
C ARG A 475 -21.10 -13.30 -0.11
N ARG A 476 -21.01 -14.34 -0.95
CA ARG A 476 -21.96 -15.47 -0.97
C ARG A 476 -21.98 -16.22 0.36
N LYS A 477 -20.82 -16.46 0.98
CA LYS A 477 -20.72 -17.04 2.33
C LYS A 477 -21.44 -16.20 3.40
N ARG A 478 -21.65 -14.90 3.16
CA ARG A 478 -22.40 -13.97 4.00
C ARG A 478 -23.86 -13.79 3.57
N GLY A 479 -24.38 -14.66 2.70
CA GLY A 479 -25.76 -14.62 2.22
C GLY A 479 -26.03 -13.59 1.12
N TRP A 480 -25.00 -13.14 0.40
CA TRP A 480 -25.21 -12.37 -0.82
C TRP A 480 -25.65 -13.28 -1.97
N GLU A 481 -26.75 -12.91 -2.58
CA GLU A 481 -27.23 -13.46 -3.84
C GLU A 481 -27.04 -12.40 -4.92
N ALA A 482 -26.38 -12.81 -6.01
CA ALA A 482 -26.17 -11.96 -7.17
C ALA A 482 -27.51 -11.54 -7.76
N CYS A 483 -27.67 -10.25 -8.00
CA CYS A 483 -28.90 -9.68 -8.51
C CYS A 483 -28.58 -8.45 -9.34
N ASP A 484 -28.61 -8.58 -10.66
CA ASP A 484 -28.23 -7.53 -11.61
C ASP A 484 -28.97 -6.21 -11.33
N VAL A 485 -30.24 -6.27 -10.95
CA VAL A 485 -31.02 -5.08 -10.61
C VAL A 485 -30.48 -4.38 -9.37
N LYS A 486 -30.15 -5.13 -8.31
CA LYS A 486 -29.71 -4.55 -7.02
C LYS A 486 -28.25 -4.13 -7.06
N ASP A 487 -27.41 -4.92 -7.69
CA ASP A 487 -25.95 -4.75 -7.65
C ASP A 487 -25.47 -3.69 -8.66
N ASN A 488 -26.33 -3.26 -9.62
CA ASN A 488 -26.08 -2.14 -10.53
C ASN A 488 -26.83 -0.84 -10.17
N LEU A 489 -27.51 -0.78 -9.01
CA LEU A 489 -28.09 0.49 -8.55
C LEU A 489 -27.00 1.53 -8.36
N LYS A 490 -27.28 2.81 -8.62
CA LYS A 490 -26.37 3.94 -8.35
C LYS A 490 -25.73 3.81 -6.96
N THR A 491 -26.52 3.54 -5.93
CA THR A 491 -26.06 3.36 -4.53
C THR A 491 -25.04 2.24 -4.29
N GLU A 492 -24.80 1.35 -5.27
CA GLU A 492 -23.85 0.24 -5.20
C GLU A 492 -22.63 0.41 -6.15
N VAL A 493 -22.72 1.29 -7.16
CA VAL A 493 -21.69 1.43 -8.21
C VAL A 493 -21.13 2.84 -8.35
N ASP A 494 -21.80 3.87 -7.84
CA ASP A 494 -21.44 5.30 -8.04
C ASP A 494 -20.03 5.64 -7.52
N LEU A 495 -19.50 4.84 -6.60
CA LEU A 495 -18.16 5.00 -6.01
C LEU A 495 -17.14 3.96 -6.49
N ASP A 496 -17.46 3.16 -7.51
CA ASP A 496 -16.55 2.09 -7.99
C ASP A 496 -15.32 2.66 -8.71
N GLU A 497 -15.49 3.76 -9.47
CA GLU A 497 -14.41 4.43 -10.20
C GLU A 497 -13.69 5.51 -9.38
N PHE A 498 -14.16 5.80 -8.16
CA PHE A 498 -13.52 6.81 -7.31
C PHE A 498 -12.13 6.31 -6.84
N THR A 499 -11.10 7.13 -7.06
CA THR A 499 -9.69 6.78 -6.76
C THR A 499 -9.13 7.47 -5.52
N GLY A 500 -9.80 8.50 -4.99
CA GLY A 500 -9.34 9.31 -3.86
C GLY A 500 -9.50 8.68 -2.47
N TRP A 501 -9.57 7.34 -2.38
CA TRP A 501 -9.66 6.65 -1.10
C TRP A 501 -8.36 6.82 -0.31
N THR A 502 -8.46 7.01 1.01
CA THR A 502 -7.28 7.08 1.86
C THR A 502 -6.88 5.72 2.40
N ALA A 503 -7.76 4.71 2.42
CA ALA A 503 -7.40 3.33 2.78
C ALA A 503 -8.31 2.29 2.09
N PHE A 504 -7.75 1.13 1.79
CA PHE A 504 -8.48 -0.03 1.26
C PHE A 504 -8.31 -1.26 2.14
N TRP A 505 -9.36 -2.08 2.19
CA TRP A 505 -9.31 -3.41 2.79
C TRP A 505 -10.02 -4.46 1.95
N ASP A 506 -9.39 -5.63 1.82
CA ASP A 506 -10.00 -6.84 1.27
C ASP A 506 -10.51 -7.75 2.39
N ASN A 507 -11.83 -7.76 2.58
CA ASN A 507 -12.50 -8.56 3.58
C ASN A 507 -12.93 -9.93 3.03
N SER A 508 -12.11 -10.53 2.17
CA SER A 508 -12.36 -11.87 1.60
C SER A 508 -12.02 -13.00 2.56
N ASP A 509 -11.02 -12.81 3.41
CA ASP A 509 -10.57 -13.82 4.35
C ASP A 509 -11.33 -13.74 5.68
N GLY A 510 -12.24 -14.70 5.90
CA GLY A 510 -13.02 -14.83 7.13
C GLY A 510 -12.41 -15.78 8.16
N THR A 511 -11.15 -16.20 8.01
CA THR A 511 -10.44 -17.02 9.01
C THR A 511 -9.97 -16.18 10.20
N ASP A 512 -9.58 -16.85 11.29
CA ASP A 512 -9.01 -16.16 12.46
C ASP A 512 -7.72 -15.39 12.11
N ALA A 513 -6.89 -15.94 11.22
CA ALA A 513 -5.71 -15.25 10.70
C ALA A 513 -6.10 -13.98 9.91
N GLY A 514 -7.10 -14.07 9.04
CA GLY A 514 -7.66 -12.91 8.34
C GLY A 514 -8.21 -11.85 9.30
N HIS A 515 -8.85 -12.26 10.40
CA HIS A 515 -9.33 -11.34 11.43
C HIS A 515 -8.20 -10.68 12.24
N GLN A 516 -7.11 -11.38 12.50
CA GLN A 516 -5.92 -10.80 13.14
C GLN A 516 -5.30 -9.74 12.22
N VAL A 517 -5.09 -10.08 10.96
CA VAL A 517 -4.56 -9.19 9.92
C VAL A 517 -5.44 -7.95 9.73
N LEU A 518 -6.77 -8.08 9.82
CA LEU A 518 -7.70 -6.95 9.85
C LEU A 518 -7.47 -6.03 11.06
N ASN A 519 -7.26 -6.58 12.26
CA ASN A 519 -7.02 -5.76 13.45
C ASN A 519 -5.70 -4.98 13.32
N GLU A 520 -4.64 -5.64 12.82
CA GLU A 520 -3.35 -5.00 12.54
C GLU A 520 -3.51 -3.87 11.52
N TRP A 521 -4.29 -4.06 10.45
CA TRP A 521 -4.58 -2.98 9.50
C TRP A 521 -5.33 -1.81 10.13
N ILE A 522 -6.31 -2.05 11.01
CA ILE A 522 -7.01 -0.98 11.73
C ILE A 522 -6.02 -0.20 12.61
N GLU A 523 -5.22 -0.92 13.42
CA GLU A 523 -4.27 -0.33 14.37
C GLU A 523 -3.13 0.44 13.69
N HIS A 524 -2.64 -0.07 12.57
CA HIS A 524 -1.44 0.43 11.92
C HIS A 524 -1.70 1.29 10.68
N THR A 525 -2.95 1.34 10.21
CA THR A 525 -3.33 2.13 9.02
C THR A 525 -4.45 3.11 9.34
N VAL A 526 -5.60 2.63 9.82
CA VAL A 526 -6.79 3.47 10.00
C VAL A 526 -6.61 4.43 11.16
N VAL A 527 -6.28 3.92 12.35
CA VAL A 527 -6.14 4.74 13.56
C VAL A 527 -5.08 5.84 13.39
N PRO A 528 -3.85 5.57 12.91
CA PRO A 528 -2.84 6.62 12.73
C PRO A 528 -3.27 7.70 11.73
N ARG A 529 -3.97 7.34 10.64
CA ARG A 529 -4.49 8.31 9.65
C ARG A 529 -5.58 9.20 10.21
N VAL A 530 -6.43 8.65 11.08
CA VAL A 530 -7.47 9.43 11.77
C VAL A 530 -6.82 10.35 12.81
N LEU A 531 -5.84 9.84 13.57
CA LEU A 531 -5.14 10.64 14.56
C LEU A 531 -4.37 11.80 13.93
N SER A 532 -3.63 11.57 12.84
CA SER A 532 -2.94 12.67 12.12
C SER A 532 -3.93 13.73 11.65
N ALA A 533 -5.08 13.29 11.12
CA ALA A 533 -6.15 14.18 10.68
C ALA A 533 -6.75 15.01 11.84
N THR A 534 -6.79 14.48 13.06
CA THR A 534 -7.28 15.23 14.23
C THR A 534 -6.23 16.17 14.85
N VAL A 535 -4.94 15.84 14.79
CA VAL A 535 -3.87 16.67 15.39
C VAL A 535 -3.64 17.93 14.56
N ASP A 536 -3.72 17.86 13.22
CA ASP A 536 -3.58 19.02 12.32
C ASP A 536 -4.74 20.04 12.42
N SER A 537 -5.74 19.77 13.27
CA SER A 537 -6.91 20.63 13.52
C SER A 537 -6.83 21.46 14.81
N LEU A 538 -5.77 21.27 15.61
CA LEU A 538 -5.43 22.04 16.81
C LEU A 538 -4.34 23.08 16.48
#